data_AF-A0AAU3PMX3-F1
#
_entry.id   AF-A0AAU3PMX3-F1
#
_cell.length_a   1.000
_cell.length_b   1.000
_cell.length_c   1.000
_cell.angle_alpha   90.00
_cell.angle_beta   90.00
_cell.angle_gamma   90.00
#
_symmetry.space_group_name_H-M   'P 1'
#
loop_
_entity.id
_entity.type
_entity.pdbx_description
1 polymer ?
#
loop_
_entity_poly.entity_id
_entity_poly.type
_entity_poly.pdbx_seq_one_letter_code
_entity_poly.pdbx_strand_id
1 'polypeptide(L)'
;MGASVSVGDYNADGYADVLAGAPNEDITRTSNRSNAGTSLLFKGSATGLTGTGAIAISQDEPGVPGSTETDDNLGSAVSLTDLTGFGRADLVIGAAGEDAGNGTLLYVPSNSTGLGLSTSKYYGLTQLGTATGNHLGTTLAP
;
A
#
# COMPACT_ATOMS: atom_id res chain seq x y z
N MET A 1 0.91 8.45 10.43
CA MET A 1 1.76 8.28 9.23
C MET A 1 3.21 8.01 9.65
N GLY A 2 3.96 7.25 8.86
CA GLY A 2 5.35 6.88 9.13
C GLY A 2 5.52 5.66 10.03
N ALA A 3 4.45 4.86 10.21
CA ALA A 3 4.53 3.60 10.96
C ALA A 3 5.38 2.56 10.22
N SER A 4 5.39 2.65 8.89
CA SER A 4 6.24 1.90 7.98
C SER A 4 6.69 2.83 6.85
N VAL A 5 7.91 2.64 6.34
CA VAL A 5 8.49 3.45 5.28
C VAL A 5 9.33 2.56 4.36
N SER A 6 9.16 2.72 3.05
CA SER A 6 10.01 2.09 2.03
C SER A 6 10.41 3.11 0.97
N VAL A 7 11.56 2.87 0.34
CA VAL A 7 12.15 3.74 -0.68
C VAL A 7 12.39 2.94 -1.96
N GLY A 8 12.11 3.53 -3.10
CA GLY A 8 12.29 2.94 -4.43
C GLY A 8 12.00 3.99 -5.51
N ASP A 9 12.18 3.68 -6.79
CA ASP A 9 11.88 4.59 -7.90
C ASP A 9 10.65 4.08 -8.66
N TYR A 10 9.46 4.58 -8.33
CA TYR A 10 8.20 4.08 -8.89
C TYR A 10 7.94 4.62 -10.30
N ASN A 11 8.50 5.80 -10.62
CA ASN A 11 8.26 6.50 -11.88
C ASN A 11 9.43 6.42 -12.86
N ALA A 12 10.50 5.70 -12.51
CA ALA A 12 11.73 5.52 -13.26
C ALA A 12 12.36 6.84 -13.72
N ASP A 13 12.30 7.89 -12.87
CA ASP A 13 12.92 9.19 -13.16
C ASP A 13 14.35 9.31 -12.63
N GLY A 14 14.85 8.28 -11.94
CA GLY A 14 16.19 8.22 -11.36
C GLY A 14 16.30 8.84 -9.97
N TYR A 15 15.19 9.34 -9.40
CA TYR A 15 15.14 9.84 -8.03
C TYR A 15 14.36 8.86 -7.14
N ALA A 16 14.81 8.76 -5.89
CA ALA A 16 14.16 7.89 -4.92
C ALA A 16 12.84 8.50 -4.43
N ASP A 17 11.76 7.74 -4.55
CA ASP A 17 10.43 7.99 -4.03
C ASP A 17 10.25 7.32 -2.66
N VAL A 18 9.25 7.78 -1.91
CA VAL A 18 8.97 7.29 -0.55
C VAL A 18 7.53 6.84 -0.45
N LEU A 19 7.32 5.59 -0.05
CA LEU A 19 6.02 5.07 0.38
C LEU A 19 5.98 5.07 1.91
N ALA A 20 4.99 5.71 2.51
CA ALA A 20 4.82 5.80 3.95
C ALA A 20 3.43 5.32 4.39
N GLY A 21 3.40 4.38 5.32
CA GLY A 21 2.16 3.84 5.89
C GLY A 21 1.57 4.70 7.00
N ALA A 22 0.24 4.77 7.05
CA ALA A 22 -0.55 5.42 8.08
C ALA A 22 -1.70 4.51 8.52
N PRO A 23 -1.41 3.42 9.26
CA PRO A 23 -2.40 2.39 9.60
C PRO A 23 -3.54 2.86 10.49
N ASN A 24 -3.35 3.93 11.25
CA ASN A 24 -4.37 4.49 12.15
C ASN A 24 -5.15 5.65 11.51
N GLU A 25 -5.08 5.82 10.19
CA GLU A 25 -5.86 6.83 9.49
C GLU A 25 -7.34 6.42 9.45
N ASP A 26 -8.23 7.37 9.76
CA ASP A 26 -9.67 7.18 9.64
C ASP A 26 -10.11 7.47 8.21
N ILE A 27 -10.78 6.52 7.55
CA ILE A 27 -11.24 6.69 6.17
C ILE A 27 -12.73 7.02 6.19
N THR A 28 -13.06 8.28 5.87
CA THR A 28 -14.41 8.86 6.01
C THR A 28 -15.16 9.10 4.69
N ARG A 29 -14.58 8.66 3.56
CA ARG A 29 -15.06 9.01 2.21
C ARG A 29 -16.46 8.48 1.88
N THR A 30 -16.81 7.28 2.31
CA THR A 30 -18.14 6.65 2.09
C THR A 30 -18.88 6.36 3.39
N SER A 31 -18.16 6.02 4.45
CA SER A 31 -18.63 5.88 5.83
C SER A 31 -17.48 6.16 6.80
N ASN A 32 -17.75 6.34 8.09
CA ASN A 32 -16.70 6.52 9.09
C ASN A 32 -16.12 5.16 9.51
N ARG A 33 -14.88 4.87 9.11
CA ARG A 33 -14.15 3.64 9.46
C ARG A 33 -12.85 4.02 10.14
N SER A 34 -12.78 3.81 11.45
CA SER A 34 -11.63 4.19 12.25
C SER A 34 -10.46 3.24 12.03
N ASN A 35 -9.23 3.75 12.04
CA ASN A 35 -8.00 2.96 11.85
C ASN A 35 -8.02 2.04 10.60
N ALA A 36 -8.81 2.38 9.59
CA ALA A 36 -8.85 1.65 8.34
C ALA A 36 -7.50 1.72 7.61
N GLY A 37 -6.83 2.87 7.74
CA GLY A 37 -5.47 3.06 7.28
C GLY A 37 -5.35 3.50 5.82
N THR A 38 -4.17 4.02 5.50
CA THR A 38 -3.79 4.45 4.15
C THR A 38 -2.27 4.34 3.98
N SER A 39 -1.80 4.47 2.75
CA SER A 39 -0.39 4.72 2.46
C SER A 39 -0.24 5.92 1.53
N LEU A 40 0.81 6.71 1.72
CA LEU A 40 1.13 7.86 0.87
C LEU A 40 2.44 7.62 0.12
N LEU A 41 2.39 7.82 -1.20
CA LEU A 41 3.53 7.82 -2.10
C LEU A 41 3.96 9.25 -2.43
N PHE A 42 5.17 9.60 -2.05
CA PHE A 42 5.81 10.89 -2.28
C PHE A 42 6.88 10.76 -3.35
N LYS A 43 6.95 11.74 -4.26
CA LYS A 43 7.94 11.68 -5.34
C LYS A 43 9.27 12.30 -4.94
N GLY A 44 10.36 11.65 -5.33
CA GLY A 44 11.69 12.23 -5.38
C GLY A 44 11.81 13.26 -6.50
N SER A 45 12.84 14.10 -6.42
CA SER A 45 13.23 15.00 -7.50
C SER A 45 14.67 15.48 -7.30
N ALA A 46 15.21 16.21 -8.27
CA ALA A 46 16.50 16.88 -8.15
C ALA A 46 16.61 17.83 -6.94
N THR A 47 15.48 18.33 -6.42
CA THR A 47 15.42 19.21 -5.25
C THR A 47 15.03 18.46 -3.96
N GLY A 48 14.93 17.14 -4.00
CA GLY A 48 14.50 16.29 -2.90
C GLY A 48 13.03 15.88 -2.97
N LEU A 49 12.52 15.37 -1.85
CA LEU A 49 11.17 14.84 -1.73
C LEU A 49 10.11 15.94 -1.83
N THR A 50 9.02 15.70 -2.57
CA THR A 50 7.89 16.63 -2.67
C THR A 50 6.55 15.98 -2.29
N GLY A 51 5.71 16.75 -1.59
CA GLY A 51 4.30 16.40 -1.37
C GLY A 51 3.39 16.75 -2.54
N THR A 52 3.86 17.54 -3.50
CA THR A 52 3.06 17.92 -4.67
C THR A 52 2.76 16.70 -5.53
N GLY A 53 1.48 16.40 -5.70
CA GLY A 53 1.03 15.22 -6.42
C GLY A 53 1.39 13.91 -5.73
N ALA A 54 1.53 13.92 -4.39
CA ALA A 54 1.56 12.70 -3.60
C ALA A 54 0.25 11.92 -3.82
N ILE A 55 0.36 10.60 -3.83
CA ILE A 55 -0.76 9.70 -4.09
C ILE A 55 -1.11 9.00 -2.78
N ALA A 56 -2.35 9.13 -2.34
CA ALA A 56 -2.87 8.34 -1.24
C ALA A 56 -3.50 7.05 -1.79
N ILE A 57 -3.25 5.93 -1.13
CA ILE A 57 -3.79 4.62 -1.47
C ILE A 57 -4.51 4.07 -0.24
N SER A 58 -5.81 3.87 -0.40
CA SER A 58 -6.69 3.17 0.55
C SER A 58 -7.44 2.04 -0.18
N GLN A 59 -8.07 1.10 0.53
CA GLN A 59 -8.97 0.10 -0.07
C GLN A 59 -10.22 0.74 -0.71
N ASP A 60 -10.45 2.02 -0.44
CA ASP A 60 -11.53 2.81 -1.01
C ASP A 60 -11.19 3.29 -2.45
N GLU A 61 -9.93 3.27 -2.86
CA GLU A 61 -9.56 3.76 -4.18
C GLU A 61 -10.23 2.95 -5.32
N PRO A 62 -10.81 3.60 -6.34
CA PRO A 62 -11.43 2.90 -7.45
C PRO A 62 -10.47 1.90 -8.12
N GLY A 63 -10.91 0.65 -8.20
CA GLY A 63 -10.14 -0.44 -8.79
C GLY A 63 -9.28 -1.22 -7.79
N VAL A 64 -9.11 -0.73 -6.56
CA VAL A 64 -8.48 -1.52 -5.48
C VAL A 64 -9.47 -2.58 -5.00
N PRO A 65 -9.10 -3.88 -5.01
CA PRO A 65 -9.94 -4.96 -4.50
C PRO A 65 -10.01 -4.93 -2.97
N GLY A 66 -11.06 -5.57 -2.44
CA GLY A 66 -11.36 -5.58 -1.01
C GLY A 66 -12.40 -4.52 -0.65
N SER A 67 -12.60 -4.31 0.64
CA SER A 67 -13.47 -3.28 1.17
C SER A 67 -12.81 -2.67 2.39
N THR A 68 -12.85 -1.35 2.50
CA THR A 68 -12.33 -0.66 3.67
C THR A 68 -13.22 -0.94 4.88
N GLU A 69 -12.66 -1.50 5.93
CA GLU A 69 -13.32 -1.77 7.21
C GLU A 69 -12.60 -1.06 8.36
N THR A 70 -13.29 -0.96 9.50
CA THR A 70 -12.67 -0.45 10.73
C THR A 70 -11.57 -1.40 11.17
N ASP A 71 -10.43 -0.84 11.56
CA ASP A 71 -9.25 -1.57 12.04
C ASP A 71 -8.51 -2.43 10.99
N ASP A 72 -8.74 -2.27 9.68
CA ASP A 72 -7.95 -2.97 8.63
C ASP A 72 -6.45 -2.68 8.69
N ASN A 73 -6.10 -1.48 9.16
CA ASN A 73 -4.73 -1.01 9.32
C ASN A 73 -3.90 -1.07 8.03
N LEU A 74 -4.48 -0.68 6.89
CA LEU A 74 -3.73 -0.57 5.63
C LEU A 74 -2.53 0.38 5.80
N GLY A 75 -1.36 -0.04 5.34
CA GLY A 75 -0.10 0.66 5.58
C GLY A 75 0.61 0.24 6.85
N SER A 76 0.15 -0.82 7.53
CA SER A 76 0.85 -1.44 8.66
C SER A 76 2.29 -1.84 8.30
N ALA A 77 2.51 -2.36 7.09
CA ALA A 77 3.82 -2.49 6.47
C ALA A 77 3.75 -2.04 5.01
N VAL A 78 4.88 -1.57 4.46
CA VAL A 78 4.98 -1.15 3.07
C VAL A 78 6.30 -1.61 2.45
N SER A 79 6.28 -1.93 1.16
CA SER A 79 7.45 -2.13 0.31
C SER A 79 7.27 -1.41 -1.01
N LEU A 80 8.35 -0.82 -1.49
CA LEU A 80 8.45 -0.15 -2.78
C LEU A 80 9.62 -0.77 -3.55
N THR A 81 9.33 -1.78 -4.37
CA THR A 81 10.34 -2.63 -5.02
C THR A 81 9.89 -3.01 -6.43
N ASP A 82 10.81 -3.04 -7.39
CA ASP A 82 10.51 -3.52 -8.76
C ASP A 82 10.29 -5.05 -8.73
N LEU A 83 9.03 -5.46 -8.69
CA LEU A 83 8.63 -6.87 -8.67
C LEU A 83 8.36 -7.41 -10.08
N THR A 84 8.16 -6.51 -11.04
CA THR A 84 7.88 -6.87 -12.43
C THR A 84 9.14 -7.00 -13.31
N GLY A 85 10.26 -6.41 -12.88
CA GLY A 85 11.52 -6.40 -13.62
C GLY A 85 11.56 -5.37 -14.74
N PHE A 86 10.71 -4.34 -14.70
CA PHE A 86 10.62 -3.31 -15.74
C PHE A 86 11.22 -1.96 -15.33
N GLY A 87 12.01 -1.93 -14.25
CA GLY A 87 12.76 -0.75 -13.80
C GLY A 87 11.93 0.28 -13.05
N ARG A 88 10.71 -0.06 -12.63
CA ARG A 88 9.83 0.77 -11.81
C ARG A 88 9.46 0.00 -10.56
N ALA A 89 9.51 0.66 -9.41
CA ALA A 89 9.09 0.08 -8.16
C ALA A 89 7.56 -0.08 -8.10
N ASP A 90 7.12 -1.28 -7.75
CA ASP A 90 5.73 -1.60 -7.43
C ASP A 90 5.49 -1.44 -5.93
N LEU A 91 4.23 -1.27 -5.55
CA LEU A 91 3.85 -1.12 -4.15
C LEU A 91 3.35 -2.46 -3.62
N VAL A 92 3.81 -2.85 -2.45
CA VAL A 92 3.17 -3.87 -1.61
C VAL A 92 2.80 -3.23 -0.29
N ILE A 93 1.53 -3.31 0.08
CA ILE A 93 0.98 -2.66 1.28
C ILE A 93 0.31 -3.74 2.12
N GLY A 94 0.70 -3.86 3.38
CA GLY A 94 0.04 -4.72 4.35
C GLY A 94 -1.16 -4.04 4.98
N ALA A 95 -2.25 -4.79 5.17
CA ALA A 95 -3.34 -4.43 6.08
C ALA A 95 -3.38 -5.52 7.15
N ALA A 96 -2.73 -5.28 8.29
CA ALA A 96 -2.49 -6.32 9.29
C ALA A 96 -3.75 -6.67 10.11
N GLY A 97 -4.72 -5.76 10.18
CA GLY A 97 -5.94 -5.98 10.96
C GLY A 97 -7.06 -6.66 10.19
N GLU A 98 -6.90 -6.80 8.86
CA GLU A 98 -7.85 -7.46 7.97
C GLU A 98 -8.23 -8.88 8.44
N ASP A 99 -9.49 -9.23 8.19
CA ASP A 99 -10.10 -10.50 8.55
C ASP A 99 -9.83 -10.86 10.05
N ALA A 100 -10.06 -9.94 10.99
CA ALA A 100 -9.79 -10.15 12.43
C ALA A 100 -8.31 -10.47 12.75
N GLY A 101 -7.38 -9.74 12.09
CA GLY A 101 -5.94 -9.84 12.33
C GLY A 101 -5.25 -10.96 11.56
N ASN A 102 -5.94 -11.63 10.63
CA ASN A 102 -5.32 -12.56 9.69
C ASN A 102 -4.40 -11.82 8.71
N GLY A 103 -4.78 -10.61 8.36
CA GLY A 103 -4.05 -9.68 7.53
C GLY A 103 -4.07 -10.04 6.04
N THR A 104 -3.62 -9.09 5.23
CA THR A 104 -3.54 -9.22 3.77
C THR A 104 -2.31 -8.51 3.20
N LEU A 105 -2.00 -8.80 1.94
CA LEU A 105 -1.12 -7.98 1.11
C LEU A 105 -1.89 -7.41 -0.08
N LEU A 106 -1.90 -6.09 -0.20
CA LEU A 106 -2.30 -5.38 -1.41
C LEU A 106 -1.05 -5.14 -2.28
N TYR A 107 -0.99 -5.81 -3.43
CA TYR A 107 0.01 -5.55 -4.46
C TYR A 107 -0.55 -4.58 -5.51
N VAL A 108 0.12 -3.46 -5.73
CA VAL A 108 -0.24 -2.46 -6.76
C VAL A 108 0.92 -2.33 -7.75
N PRO A 109 0.76 -2.81 -9.00
CA PRO A 109 1.79 -2.65 -10.01
C PRO A 109 1.92 -1.19 -10.43
N SER A 110 3.13 -0.80 -10.79
CA SER A 110 3.43 0.46 -11.48
C SER A 110 3.50 0.23 -12.99
N ASN A 111 3.26 1.28 -13.78
CA ASN A 111 3.43 1.27 -15.23
C ASN A 111 3.82 2.68 -15.72
N SER A 112 4.00 2.84 -17.03
CA SER A 112 4.41 4.12 -17.64
C SER A 112 3.42 5.28 -17.45
N THR A 113 2.19 4.99 -17.03
CA THR A 113 1.14 5.98 -16.75
C THR A 113 0.86 6.18 -15.25
N GLY A 114 1.53 5.44 -14.36
CA GLY A 114 1.36 5.53 -12.91
C GLY A 114 0.99 4.20 -12.27
N LEU A 115 0.15 4.24 -11.22
CA LEU A 115 -0.27 3.05 -10.49
C LEU A 115 -1.40 2.31 -11.23
N GLY A 116 -1.25 1.01 -11.42
CA GLY A 116 -2.25 0.11 -11.98
C GLY A 116 -3.26 -0.36 -10.92
N LEU A 117 -4.05 0.57 -10.37
CA LEU A 117 -5.03 0.26 -9.31
C LEU A 117 -6.03 -0.82 -9.75
N SER A 118 -6.56 -0.75 -10.96
CA SER A 118 -7.52 -1.74 -11.50
C SER A 118 -6.92 -3.13 -11.76
N THR A 119 -5.59 -3.24 -11.74
CA THR A 119 -4.85 -4.50 -11.89
C THR A 119 -4.16 -4.92 -10.59
N SER A 120 -4.44 -4.22 -9.50
CA SER A 120 -3.93 -4.57 -8.17
C SER A 120 -4.51 -5.89 -7.69
N LYS A 121 -3.81 -6.54 -6.78
CA LYS A 121 -4.15 -7.87 -6.26
C LYS A 121 -4.22 -7.83 -4.74
N TYR A 122 -5.20 -8.54 -4.20
CA TYR A 122 -5.38 -8.74 -2.77
C TYR A 122 -5.03 -10.17 -2.41
N TYR A 123 -4.12 -10.36 -1.47
CA TYR A 123 -3.67 -11.67 -1.02
C TYR A 123 -4.00 -11.86 0.47
N GLY A 124 -5.20 -12.34 0.74
CA GLY A 124 -5.64 -12.77 2.06
C GLY A 124 -5.76 -14.29 2.16
N LEU A 125 -6.42 -14.75 3.22
CA LEU A 125 -6.62 -16.18 3.50
C LEU A 125 -7.19 -16.95 2.31
N THR A 126 -8.23 -16.39 1.69
CA THR A 126 -8.97 -17.04 0.61
C THR A 126 -8.10 -17.22 -0.64
N GLN A 127 -7.34 -16.21 -1.03
CA GLN A 127 -6.49 -16.26 -2.23
C GLN A 127 -5.27 -17.16 -2.04
N LEU A 128 -4.76 -17.27 -0.81
CA LEU A 128 -3.58 -18.07 -0.49
C LEU A 128 -3.91 -19.50 -0.01
N GLY A 129 -5.17 -19.79 0.32
CA GLY A 129 -5.59 -21.09 0.84
C GLY A 129 -4.98 -21.41 2.22
N THR A 130 -4.80 -20.38 3.04
CA THR A 130 -4.09 -20.48 4.33
C THR A 130 -5.06 -20.54 5.52
N ALA A 131 -4.60 -21.07 6.66
CA ALA A 131 -5.39 -21.13 7.90
C ALA A 131 -5.51 -19.75 8.56
N THR A 132 -6.36 -19.59 9.58
CA THR A 132 -6.38 -18.35 10.36
C THR A 132 -5.09 -18.16 11.18
N GLY A 133 -4.77 -16.93 11.57
CA GLY A 133 -3.61 -16.54 12.38
C GLY A 133 -2.32 -16.28 11.59
N ASN A 134 -2.38 -16.00 10.28
CA ASN A 134 -1.16 -15.80 9.49
C ASN A 134 -0.49 -14.44 9.68
N HIS A 135 -1.25 -13.44 10.14
CA HIS A 135 -0.74 -12.08 10.39
C HIS A 135 0.01 -11.49 9.18
N LEU A 136 -0.54 -11.67 7.98
CA LEU A 136 0.06 -11.16 6.74
C LEU A 136 0.14 -9.63 6.78
N GLY A 137 1.16 -9.08 6.12
CA GLY A 137 1.31 -7.63 6.03
C GLY A 137 1.77 -6.94 7.33
N THR A 138 2.10 -7.70 8.38
CA THR A 138 2.67 -7.14 9.63
C THR A 138 4.13 -6.69 9.49
N THR A 139 4.88 -7.28 8.56
CA THR A 139 6.25 -6.86 8.24
C THR A 139 6.52 -7.11 6.77
N LEU A 140 7.05 -6.09 6.10
CA LEU A 140 7.61 -6.18 4.75
C LEU A 140 9.02 -5.63 4.86
N ALA A 141 9.99 -6.52 4.95
CA ALA A 141 11.40 -6.17 5.02
C ALA A 141 12.07 -6.47 3.66
N PRO A 142 13.00 -5.62 3.19
CA PRO A 142 13.86 -5.93 2.06
C PRO A 142 14.85 -7.06 2.37
#